data_AF-A0A0V1IEV5-F1
#
_entry.id   AF-A0A0V1IEV5-F1
#
_cell.length_a   1.000
_cell.length_b   1.000
_cell.length_c   1.000
_cell.angle_alpha   90.00
_cell.angle_beta   90.00
_cell.angle_gamma   90.00
#
_symmetry.space_group_name_H-M   'P 1'
#
loop_
_entity.id
_entity.type
_entity.pdbx_description
1 polymer ?
#
loop_
_entity_poly.entity_id
_entity_poly.type
_entity_poly.pdbx_seq_one_letter_code
_entity_poly.pdbx_strand_id
1 'polypeptide(L)'
;METEAKCILLKRSICTAVQDLSRDVEQYIPKFSFALECCFCIAYGLRARLDPKGKCRVGLMDFDPSNYFQFQYVSALFSLLIFIFWFGYWSLHLIAIIYGSRKLHRKVKCNVEADSLPGVSIIKPLVGVDSNLISNLTTFFFLNYPKYEILFCVHDASDSSLPIVQSLVEKYPHVPAKVFIGGTTVGLNPKINNMMPGYVAAQYQLILISDSGLRMKKEALLDMVMAMREDTAVVTQLPFTYDRKGFAAMLEKVYFGTAHARIYLTAHALGIVCSTGMSSLLRKSVLEEAGGIQAFGKYIAEDYFFAKNAKSKGWKCAISSLPALQNSGICSVTHFHDRLTRWARLRFAMLPYTVVLEPLQECILLGALTMPAASYIFGWNCAIFFLAHVFCWLFLDCVLLSIVQGYCVTCGQMRLLFAWLYRELSASSVFVRAAWNQTIHWRTATFRLRWGGVAELVQS
;
A
#
# COMPACT_ATOMS: atom_id res chain seq x y z
N MET A 1 14.06 43.20 21.80
CA MET A 1 15.42 42.91 22.32
C MET A 1 15.48 41.64 23.17
N GLU A 2 14.59 41.44 24.16
CA GLU A 2 14.66 40.26 25.06
C GLU A 2 14.35 38.92 24.36
N THR A 3 13.50 38.92 23.32
CA THR A 3 13.11 37.73 22.54
C THR A 3 14.20 37.27 21.56
N GLU A 4 14.98 38.22 21.02
CA GLU A 4 16.10 37.95 20.12
C GLU A 4 17.28 37.30 20.85
N ALA A 5 17.57 37.77 22.07
CA ALA A 5 18.59 37.19 22.92
C ALA A 5 18.27 35.72 23.30
N LYS A 6 16.99 35.40 23.58
CA LYS A 6 16.53 34.04 23.87
C LYS A 6 16.65 33.10 22.65
N CYS A 7 16.37 33.60 21.44
CA CYS A 7 16.55 32.84 20.19
C CYS A 7 18.02 32.55 19.89
N ILE A 8 18.92 33.50 20.14
CA ILE A 8 20.37 33.31 19.93
C ILE A 8 20.94 32.30 20.93
N LEU A 9 20.50 32.35 22.19
CA LEU A 9 20.86 31.37 23.23
C LEU A 9 20.36 29.96 22.90
N LEU A 10 19.13 29.82 22.41
CA LEU A 10 18.58 28.53 21.99
C LEU A 10 19.33 27.96 20.77
N LYS A 11 19.66 28.80 19.78
CA LYS A 11 20.42 28.41 18.59
C LYS A 11 21.85 27.97 18.93
N ARG A 12 22.50 28.65 19.89
CA ARG A 12 23.79 28.23 20.44
C ARG A 12 23.66 26.91 21.18
N SER A 13 22.69 26.76 22.07
CA SER A 13 22.48 25.53 22.84
C SER A 13 22.22 24.31 21.95
N ILE A 14 21.45 24.48 20.86
CA ILE A 14 21.21 23.43 19.85
C ILE A 14 22.48 23.14 19.04
N CYS A 15 23.26 24.15 18.63
CA CYS A 15 24.54 23.92 17.95
C CYS A 15 25.53 23.17 18.84
N THR A 16 25.62 23.53 20.12
CA THR A 16 26.49 22.84 21.09
C THR A 16 26.00 21.41 21.32
N ALA A 17 24.69 21.19 21.48
CA ALA A 17 24.13 19.84 21.62
C ALA A 17 24.35 18.97 20.37
N VAL A 18 24.28 19.54 19.16
CA VAL A 18 24.57 18.82 17.91
C VAL A 18 26.07 18.54 17.76
N GLN A 19 26.94 19.44 18.20
CA GLN A 19 28.39 19.24 18.21
C GLN A 19 28.83 18.21 19.26
N ASP A 20 28.22 18.22 20.44
CA ASP A 20 28.47 17.25 21.50
C ASP A 20 27.96 15.87 21.09
N LEU A 21 26.76 15.78 20.50
CA LEU A 21 26.25 14.52 19.92
C LEU A 21 27.12 14.03 18.75
N SER A 22 27.69 14.94 17.93
CA SER A 22 28.64 14.60 16.87
C SER A 22 29.95 14.06 17.42
N ARG A 23 30.49 14.64 18.50
CA ARG A 23 31.71 14.17 19.18
C ARG A 23 31.51 12.83 19.88
N ASP A 24 30.35 12.66 20.52
CA ASP A 24 29.98 11.41 21.16
C ASP A 24 29.87 10.30 20.10
N VAL A 25 29.24 10.56 18.95
CA VAL A 25 29.15 9.60 17.83
C VAL A 25 30.52 9.34 17.20
N GLU A 26 31.37 10.36 17.01
CA GLU A 26 32.76 10.20 16.53
C GLU A 26 33.59 9.28 17.43
N GLN A 27 33.31 9.21 18.73
CA GLN A 27 33.97 8.28 19.65
C GLN A 27 33.57 6.81 19.42
N TYR A 28 32.40 6.56 18.82
CA TYR A 28 31.91 5.22 18.49
C TYR A 28 32.25 4.78 17.06
N ILE A 29 32.62 5.70 16.16
CA ILE A 29 33.02 5.38 14.77
C ILE A 29 34.24 4.44 14.71
N PRO A 30 35.34 4.67 15.47
CA PRO A 30 36.45 3.73 15.56
C PRO A 30 36.03 2.40 16.18
N LYS A 31 35.07 2.40 17.12
CA LYS A 31 34.58 1.18 17.78
C LYS A 31 33.68 0.34 16.86
N PHE A 32 32.94 0.97 15.95
CA PHE A 32 32.12 0.29 14.94
C PHE A 32 32.96 -0.20 13.77
N SER A 33 33.97 0.58 13.35
CA SER A 33 35.02 0.12 12.43
C SER A 33 35.80 -1.05 13.02
N PHE A 34 36.16 -0.99 14.30
CA PHE A 34 36.80 -2.08 15.04
C PHE A 34 35.87 -3.29 15.22
N ALA A 35 34.57 -3.09 15.38
CA ALA A 35 33.58 -4.18 15.41
C ALA A 35 33.45 -4.86 14.04
N LEU A 36 33.50 -4.10 12.93
CA LEU A 36 33.59 -4.64 11.58
C LEU A 36 34.92 -5.37 11.33
N GLU A 37 36.05 -4.84 11.82
CA GLU A 37 37.37 -5.49 11.77
C GLU A 37 37.47 -6.73 12.67
N CYS A 38 36.75 -6.75 13.79
CA CYS A 38 36.65 -7.94 14.64
C CYS A 38 35.73 -9.00 14.01
N CYS A 39 34.63 -8.60 13.36
CA CYS A 39 33.85 -9.47 12.48
C CYS A 39 34.71 -10.00 11.31
N PHE A 40 35.65 -9.20 10.80
CA PHE A 40 36.65 -9.59 9.79
C PHE A 40 37.59 -10.69 10.30
N CYS A 41 38.08 -10.58 11.55
CA CYS A 41 38.91 -11.61 12.17
C CYS A 41 38.15 -12.92 12.43
N ILE A 42 36.87 -12.83 12.82
CA ILE A 42 36.02 -13.98 13.12
C ILE A 42 35.56 -14.69 11.83
N ALA A 43 35.22 -13.95 10.77
CA ALA A 43 34.77 -14.50 9.49
C ALA A 43 35.85 -15.28 8.71
N TYR A 44 37.13 -14.98 8.95
CA TYR A 44 38.27 -15.60 8.26
C TYR A 44 39.15 -16.50 9.17
N GLY A 45 38.69 -16.83 10.39
CA GLY A 45 39.37 -17.83 11.23
C GLY A 45 40.70 -17.39 11.83
N LEU A 46 40.94 -16.08 12.00
CA LEU A 46 42.14 -15.57 12.67
C LEU A 46 42.04 -15.83 14.18
N ARG A 47 42.85 -16.76 14.71
CA ARG A 47 42.97 -17.02 16.16
C ARG A 47 43.60 -15.81 16.86
N ALA A 48 42.78 -15.00 17.52
CA ALA A 48 43.27 -14.02 18.48
C ALA A 48 43.92 -14.75 19.67
N ARG A 49 45.22 -14.51 19.92
CA ARG A 49 45.87 -14.89 21.18
C ARG A 49 45.98 -13.65 22.07
N LEU A 50 45.44 -13.76 23.28
CA LEU A 50 45.59 -12.76 24.33
C LEU A 50 47.00 -12.91 24.95
N ASP A 51 47.74 -11.80 25.02
CA ASP A 51 48.96 -11.72 25.83
C ASP A 51 48.59 -11.85 27.33
N PRO A 52 49.44 -12.43 28.20
CA PRO A 52 49.23 -12.46 29.66
C PRO A 52 48.90 -11.11 30.33
N LYS A 53 49.05 -9.96 29.65
CA LYS A 53 48.60 -8.62 30.09
C LYS A 53 47.22 -8.18 29.54
N GLY A 54 46.46 -9.05 28.89
CA GLY A 54 45.09 -8.78 28.44
C GLY A 54 44.95 -7.89 27.19
N LYS A 55 46.02 -7.67 26.41
CA LYS A 55 45.97 -6.95 25.13
C LYS A 55 45.88 -7.92 23.96
N CYS A 56 44.92 -7.71 23.06
CA CYS A 56 44.81 -8.43 21.80
C CYS A 56 45.90 -7.92 20.84
N ARG A 57 46.89 -8.77 20.51
CA ARG A 57 47.78 -8.50 19.37
C ARG A 57 47.33 -9.36 18.21
N VAL A 58 46.79 -8.73 17.17
CA VAL A 58 46.63 -9.37 15.86
C VAL A 58 48.04 -9.49 15.28
N GLY A 59 48.58 -10.71 15.24
CA GLY A 59 49.85 -10.97 14.57
C GLY A 59 49.69 -10.68 13.08
N LEU A 60 50.56 -9.84 12.51
CA LEU A 60 50.80 -9.73 11.07
C LEU A 60 51.41 -11.06 10.58
N MET A 61 50.59 -12.10 10.48
CA MET A 61 50.88 -13.29 9.70
C MET A 61 49.68 -13.48 8.77
N ASP A 62 49.99 -13.41 7.48
CA ASP A 62 49.11 -13.53 6.31
C ASP A 62 48.17 -12.34 6.02
N PHE A 63 48.71 -11.12 5.95
CA PHE A 63 48.05 -10.03 5.23
C PHE A 63 48.28 -10.21 3.73
N ASP A 64 47.35 -10.90 3.06
CA ASP A 64 47.34 -10.97 1.60
C ASP A 64 46.72 -9.67 1.03
N PRO A 65 47.51 -8.82 0.33
CA PRO A 65 47.00 -7.59 -0.26
C PRO A 65 45.87 -7.84 -1.25
N SER A 66 45.84 -9.01 -1.90
CA SER A 66 44.79 -9.38 -2.85
C SER A 66 43.41 -9.48 -2.17
N ASN A 67 43.34 -9.99 -0.94
CA ASN A 67 42.11 -10.07 -0.15
C ASN A 67 41.63 -8.67 0.30
N TYR A 68 42.56 -7.76 0.60
CA TYR A 68 42.21 -6.38 0.94
C TYR A 68 41.63 -5.61 -0.25
N PHE A 69 42.26 -5.72 -1.43
CA PHE A 69 41.73 -5.12 -2.66
C PHE A 69 40.37 -5.72 -3.02
N GLN A 70 40.22 -7.04 -2.96
CA GLN A 70 38.92 -7.70 -3.18
C GLN A 70 37.84 -7.20 -2.22
N PHE A 71 38.14 -7.04 -0.93
CA PHE A 71 37.19 -6.50 0.04
C PHE A 71 36.78 -5.05 -0.24
N GLN A 72 37.72 -4.20 -0.66
CA GLN A 72 37.41 -2.83 -1.08
C GLN A 72 36.49 -2.81 -2.29
N TYR A 73 36.75 -3.63 -3.31
CA TYR A 73 35.89 -3.73 -4.49
C TYR A 73 34.49 -4.23 -4.15
N VAL A 74 34.37 -5.24 -3.28
CA VAL A 74 33.06 -5.77 -2.83
C VAL A 74 32.29 -4.70 -2.04
N SER A 75 32.95 -4.00 -1.14
CA SER A 75 32.33 -2.94 -0.32
C SER A 75 31.90 -1.75 -1.17
N ALA A 76 32.71 -1.36 -2.15
CA ALA A 76 32.39 -0.32 -3.11
C ALA A 76 31.19 -0.71 -3.99
N LEU A 77 31.16 -1.93 -4.51
CA LEU A 77 30.05 -2.45 -5.31
C LEU A 77 28.76 -2.48 -4.49
N PHE A 78 28.80 -3.02 -3.27
CA PHE A 78 27.63 -3.09 -2.40
C PHE A 78 27.09 -1.70 -2.04
N SER A 79 27.98 -0.77 -1.68
CA SER A 79 27.61 0.62 -1.39
C SER A 79 26.99 1.29 -2.61
N LEU A 80 27.54 1.06 -3.80
CA LEU A 80 27.01 1.59 -5.05
C LEU A 80 25.62 1.04 -5.34
N LEU A 81 25.40 -0.27 -5.16
CA LEU A 81 24.08 -0.90 -5.36
C LEU A 81 23.03 -0.34 -4.40
N ILE A 82 23.37 -0.16 -3.13
CA ILE A 82 22.47 0.47 -2.14
C ILE A 82 22.13 1.90 -2.56
N PHE A 83 23.13 2.68 -2.98
CA PHE A 83 22.92 4.06 -3.38
C PHE A 83 22.09 4.18 -4.66
N ILE A 84 22.29 3.28 -5.63
CA ILE A 84 21.44 3.17 -6.83
C ILE A 84 19.99 2.84 -6.44
N PHE A 85 19.79 1.89 -5.53
CA PHE A 85 18.45 1.54 -5.05
C PHE A 85 17.79 2.70 -4.31
N TRP A 86 18.53 3.39 -3.44
CA TRP A 86 18.08 4.60 -2.74
C TRP A 86 17.63 5.67 -3.74
N PHE A 87 18.46 5.99 -4.74
CA PHE A 87 18.13 6.98 -5.76
C PHE A 87 16.92 6.56 -6.60
N GLY A 88 16.84 5.28 -6.96
CA GLY A 88 15.69 4.69 -7.64
C GLY A 88 14.41 4.90 -6.84
N TYR A 89 14.43 4.63 -5.53
CA TYR A 89 13.26 4.76 -4.68
C TYR A 89 12.82 6.23 -4.47
N TRP A 90 13.78 7.15 -4.32
CA TRP A 90 13.47 8.59 -4.33
C TRP A 90 12.81 9.03 -5.63
N SER A 91 13.26 8.49 -6.77
CA SER A 91 12.62 8.74 -8.07
C SER A 91 11.17 8.23 -8.09
N LEU A 92 10.89 7.04 -7.53
CA LEU A 92 9.51 6.54 -7.39
C LEU A 92 8.66 7.45 -6.51
N HIS A 93 9.23 8.03 -5.44
CA HIS A 93 8.52 8.97 -4.58
C HIS A 93 8.13 10.24 -5.34
N LEU A 94 9.07 10.82 -6.11
CA LEU A 94 8.81 12.00 -6.93
C LEU A 94 7.79 11.72 -8.03
N ILE A 95 7.85 10.56 -8.69
CA ILE A 95 6.86 10.14 -9.69
C ILE A 95 5.46 10.08 -9.06
N ALA A 96 5.31 9.48 -7.87
CA ALA A 96 4.03 9.40 -7.18
C ALA A 96 3.45 10.80 -6.90
N ILE A 97 4.28 11.74 -6.42
CA ILE A 97 3.86 13.12 -6.14
C ILE A 97 3.45 13.84 -7.41
N ILE A 98 4.28 13.79 -8.47
CA ILE A 98 4.00 14.47 -9.74
C ILE A 98 2.74 13.89 -10.40
N TYR A 99 2.64 12.56 -10.46
CA TYR A 99 1.49 11.88 -11.04
C TYR A 99 0.21 12.12 -10.23
N GLY A 100 0.29 11.96 -8.90
CA GLY A 100 -0.82 12.21 -7.98
C GLY A 100 -1.35 13.64 -8.10
N SER A 101 -0.47 14.64 -8.13
CA SER A 101 -0.83 16.05 -8.25
C SER A 101 -1.54 16.38 -9.57
N ARG A 102 -1.17 15.68 -10.65
CA ARG A 102 -1.79 15.85 -11.97
C ARG A 102 -3.09 15.06 -12.12
N LYS A 103 -3.21 13.93 -11.43
CA LYS A 103 -4.28 12.95 -11.66
C LYS A 103 -5.42 13.01 -10.66
N LEU A 104 -5.13 13.20 -9.36
CA LEU A 104 -6.13 13.16 -8.30
C LEU A 104 -6.90 14.47 -8.17
N HIS A 105 -8.16 14.36 -7.70
CA HIS A 105 -9.11 15.45 -7.45
C HIS A 105 -9.37 16.37 -8.65
N ARG A 106 -9.09 15.89 -9.87
CA ARG A 106 -9.39 16.63 -11.09
C ARG A 106 -10.91 16.70 -11.27
N LYS A 107 -11.44 17.90 -11.48
CA LYS A 107 -12.85 18.06 -11.84
C LYS A 107 -13.10 17.43 -13.20
N VAL A 108 -13.97 16.44 -13.26
CA VAL A 108 -14.45 15.87 -14.51
C VAL A 108 -15.55 16.76 -15.05
N LYS A 109 -15.29 17.40 -16.19
CA LYS A 109 -16.33 18.06 -16.99
C LYS A 109 -16.93 17.00 -17.91
N CYS A 110 -18.21 16.68 -17.71
CA CYS A 110 -18.96 15.86 -18.65
C CYS A 110 -19.44 16.78 -19.76
N ASN A 111 -18.74 16.76 -20.90
CA ASN A 111 -19.19 17.43 -22.12
C ASN A 111 -20.04 16.50 -22.99
N VAL A 112 -20.38 15.34 -22.45
CA VAL A 112 -21.12 14.26 -23.11
C VAL A 112 -22.56 14.35 -22.61
N GLU A 113 -23.51 14.27 -23.53
CA GLU A 113 -24.93 14.29 -23.20
C GLU A 113 -25.29 13.09 -22.32
N ALA A 114 -26.16 13.29 -21.33
CA ALA A 114 -26.47 12.28 -20.33
C ALA A 114 -26.93 10.94 -20.93
N ASP A 115 -27.68 10.99 -22.05
CA ASP A 115 -28.23 9.81 -22.71
C ASP A 115 -27.19 8.98 -23.45
N SER A 116 -26.05 9.58 -23.79
CA SER A 116 -24.94 8.89 -24.47
C SER A 116 -23.97 8.21 -23.51
N LEU A 117 -24.13 8.41 -22.19
CA LEU A 117 -23.33 7.73 -21.18
C LEU A 117 -23.72 6.25 -21.07
N PRO A 118 -22.74 5.32 -21.02
CA PRO A 118 -23.01 3.90 -20.93
C PRO A 118 -23.67 3.55 -19.59
N GLY A 119 -24.56 2.57 -19.57
CA GLY A 119 -25.09 2.06 -18.30
C GLY A 119 -24.02 1.36 -17.47
N VAL A 120 -24.16 1.37 -16.14
CA VAL A 120 -23.26 0.66 -15.22
C VAL A 120 -24.03 -0.23 -14.25
N SER A 121 -23.68 -1.51 -14.15
CA SER A 121 -24.21 -2.42 -13.14
C SER A 121 -23.25 -2.46 -11.94
N ILE A 122 -23.72 -2.03 -10.78
CA ILE A 122 -22.91 -1.97 -9.56
C ILE A 122 -23.16 -3.24 -8.75
N ILE A 123 -22.16 -4.10 -8.63
CA ILE A 123 -22.23 -5.32 -7.82
C ILE A 123 -21.67 -5.04 -6.43
N LYS A 124 -22.50 -5.29 -5.41
CA LYS A 124 -22.18 -5.10 -4.00
C LYS A 124 -22.20 -6.44 -3.25
N PRO A 125 -21.07 -7.15 -3.13
CA PRO A 125 -20.99 -8.32 -2.25
C PRO A 125 -21.07 -7.87 -0.78
N LEU A 126 -22.01 -8.45 -0.05
CA LEU A 126 -22.24 -8.19 1.37
C LEU A 126 -22.00 -9.45 2.19
N VAL A 127 -21.44 -9.27 3.38
CA VAL A 127 -21.43 -10.27 4.45
C VAL A 127 -21.42 -9.57 5.79
N GLY A 128 -22.43 -9.88 6.60
CA GLY A 128 -22.62 -9.34 7.93
C GLY A 128 -22.84 -7.82 7.96
N VAL A 129 -22.92 -7.30 9.18
CA VAL A 129 -23.17 -5.88 9.42
C VAL A 129 -21.94 -5.21 10.03
N ASP A 130 -21.61 -4.05 9.47
CA ASP A 130 -20.66 -3.09 9.99
C ASP A 130 -21.44 -1.85 10.47
N SER A 131 -20.97 -1.16 11.50
CA SER A 131 -21.70 -0.01 12.08
C SER A 131 -21.94 1.13 11.08
N ASN A 132 -21.13 1.23 10.03
CA ASN A 132 -21.27 2.22 8.97
C ASN A 132 -21.95 1.67 7.71
N LEU A 133 -22.39 0.40 7.68
CA LEU A 133 -22.93 -0.25 6.48
C LEU A 133 -24.06 0.56 5.82
N ILE A 134 -25.08 0.97 6.59
CA ILE A 134 -26.19 1.78 6.09
C ILE A 134 -25.66 3.07 5.45
N SER A 135 -24.77 3.79 6.16
CA SER A 135 -24.23 5.06 5.69
C SER A 135 -23.41 4.92 4.40
N ASN A 136 -22.73 3.79 4.23
CA ASN A 136 -21.91 3.47 3.06
C ASN A 136 -22.81 3.11 1.87
N LEU A 137 -23.73 2.17 2.04
CA LEU A 137 -24.63 1.72 0.98
C LEU A 137 -25.56 2.84 0.50
N THR A 138 -26.03 3.69 1.41
CA THR A 138 -26.87 4.85 1.08
C THR A 138 -26.20 5.75 0.03
N THR A 139 -24.87 5.90 0.02
CA THR A 139 -24.19 6.76 -0.96
C THR A 139 -24.37 6.32 -2.41
N PHE A 140 -24.61 5.04 -2.65
CA PHE A 140 -24.80 4.50 -4.00
C PHE A 140 -26.15 4.90 -4.61
N PHE A 141 -27.14 5.26 -3.80
CA PHE A 141 -28.42 5.78 -4.26
C PHE A 141 -28.39 7.27 -4.63
N PHE A 142 -27.28 7.97 -4.32
CA PHE A 142 -27.12 9.41 -4.57
C PHE A 142 -26.00 9.72 -5.57
N LEU A 143 -25.64 8.74 -6.41
CA LEU A 143 -24.63 8.94 -7.43
C LEU A 143 -25.15 9.90 -8.50
N ASN A 144 -24.33 10.87 -8.88
CA ASN A 144 -24.61 11.80 -9.96
C ASN A 144 -24.25 11.14 -11.30
N TYR A 145 -25.05 10.15 -11.69
CA TYR A 145 -24.88 9.39 -12.94
C TYR A 145 -26.26 8.95 -13.45
N PRO A 146 -26.57 9.11 -14.75
CA PRO A 146 -27.95 8.96 -15.22
C PRO A 146 -28.43 7.51 -15.33
N LYS A 147 -27.54 6.56 -15.63
CA LYS A 147 -27.92 5.19 -15.99
C LYS A 147 -27.12 4.14 -15.23
N TYR A 148 -27.65 3.70 -14.09
CA TYR A 148 -27.02 2.64 -13.31
C TYR A 148 -28.04 1.80 -12.54
N GLU A 149 -27.63 0.61 -12.14
CA GLU A 149 -28.38 -0.28 -11.24
C GLU A 149 -27.48 -0.78 -10.11
N ILE A 150 -28.08 -1.23 -9.00
CA ILE A 150 -27.36 -1.77 -7.85
C ILE A 150 -27.79 -3.22 -7.60
N LEU A 151 -26.83 -4.14 -7.58
CA LEU A 151 -27.02 -5.57 -7.42
C LEU A 151 -26.37 -6.01 -6.11
N PHE A 152 -27.17 -6.06 -5.05
CA PHE A 152 -26.72 -6.53 -3.75
C PHE A 152 -26.64 -8.05 -3.75
N CYS A 153 -25.49 -8.59 -3.36
CA CYS A 153 -25.25 -10.03 -3.32
C CYS A 153 -25.00 -10.46 -1.88
N VAL A 154 -25.91 -11.25 -1.33
CA VAL A 154 -25.88 -11.76 0.04
C VAL A 154 -25.71 -13.27 -0.01
N HIS A 155 -24.77 -13.80 0.77
CA HIS A 155 -24.43 -15.22 0.67
C HIS A 155 -25.52 -16.13 1.27
N ASP A 156 -26.11 -15.71 2.39
CA ASP A 156 -27.05 -16.51 3.20
C ASP A 156 -28.31 -15.67 3.52
N ALA A 157 -29.48 -16.32 3.55
CA ALA A 157 -30.75 -15.67 3.92
C ALA A 157 -30.78 -15.19 5.38
N SER A 158 -29.95 -15.77 6.25
CA SER A 158 -29.77 -15.39 7.64
C SER A 158 -28.76 -14.25 7.86
N ASP A 159 -28.13 -13.76 6.79
CA ASP A 159 -27.14 -12.68 6.91
C ASP A 159 -27.81 -11.39 7.41
N SER A 160 -27.22 -10.80 8.46
CA SER A 160 -27.76 -9.61 9.12
C SER A 160 -27.79 -8.35 8.24
N SER A 161 -27.10 -8.35 7.10
CA SER A 161 -27.17 -7.26 6.11
C SER A 161 -28.45 -7.29 5.27
N LEU A 162 -29.16 -8.42 5.20
CA LEU A 162 -30.32 -8.58 4.31
C LEU A 162 -31.48 -7.62 4.64
N PRO A 163 -31.94 -7.47 5.91
CA PRO A 163 -33.02 -6.52 6.23
C PRO A 163 -32.63 -5.07 5.94
N ILE A 164 -31.35 -4.74 6.12
CA ILE A 164 -30.82 -3.40 5.84
C ILE A 164 -30.93 -3.07 4.35
N VAL A 165 -30.51 -3.99 3.48
CA VAL A 165 -30.58 -3.73 2.04
C VAL A 165 -31.99 -3.74 1.49
N GLN A 166 -32.86 -4.60 2.00
CA GLN A 166 -34.29 -4.58 1.63
C GLN A 166 -34.92 -3.23 1.98
N SER A 167 -34.67 -2.72 3.19
CA SER A 167 -35.15 -1.40 3.61
C SER A 167 -34.59 -0.27 2.74
N LEU A 168 -33.31 -0.33 2.33
CA LEU A 168 -32.73 0.67 1.43
C LEU A 168 -33.33 0.63 0.02
N VAL A 169 -33.60 -0.56 -0.51
CA VAL A 169 -34.25 -0.74 -1.83
C VAL A 169 -35.67 -0.16 -1.81
N GLU A 170 -36.45 -0.45 -0.77
CA GLU A 170 -37.80 0.10 -0.58
C GLU A 170 -37.78 1.63 -0.42
N LYS A 171 -36.80 2.16 0.31
CA LYS A 171 -36.67 3.60 0.57
C LYS A 171 -36.28 4.41 -0.65
N TYR A 172 -35.59 3.82 -1.63
CA TYR A 172 -35.05 4.53 -2.79
C TYR A 172 -35.48 3.87 -4.12
N PRO A 173 -36.78 3.84 -4.46
CA PRO A 173 -37.31 3.15 -5.63
C PRO A 173 -36.90 3.79 -6.97
N HIS A 174 -36.37 5.01 -6.95
CA HIS A 174 -35.90 5.74 -8.14
C HIS A 174 -34.59 5.20 -8.71
N VAL A 175 -33.84 4.40 -7.95
CA VAL A 175 -32.64 3.71 -8.44
C VAL A 175 -32.95 2.22 -8.59
N PRO A 176 -32.83 1.64 -9.78
CA PRO A 176 -33.01 0.21 -9.97
C PRO A 176 -32.07 -0.59 -9.08
N ALA A 177 -32.63 -1.35 -8.13
CA ALA A 177 -31.85 -2.14 -7.21
C ALA A 177 -32.47 -3.52 -6.98
N LYS A 178 -31.63 -4.55 -6.92
CA LYS A 178 -32.04 -5.95 -6.71
C LYS A 178 -31.17 -6.60 -5.65
N VAL A 179 -31.76 -7.54 -4.91
CA VAL A 179 -31.08 -8.33 -3.89
C VAL A 179 -31.05 -9.78 -4.37
N PHE A 180 -29.86 -10.37 -4.40
CA PHE A 180 -29.63 -11.78 -4.71
C PHE A 180 -29.16 -12.49 -3.45
N ILE A 181 -29.77 -13.63 -3.17
CA ILE A 181 -29.49 -14.48 -2.00
C ILE A 181 -29.01 -15.83 -2.51
N GLY A 182 -27.98 -16.40 -1.88
CA GLY A 182 -27.51 -17.76 -2.18
C GLY A 182 -26.54 -17.79 -3.37
N GLY A 183 -25.32 -17.28 -3.15
CA GLY A 183 -24.25 -17.25 -4.17
C GLY A 183 -24.01 -18.59 -4.89
N THR A 184 -23.37 -18.55 -6.05
CA THR A 184 -23.10 -19.75 -6.86
C THR A 184 -21.68 -20.25 -6.63
N THR A 185 -21.50 -21.51 -6.24
CA THR A 185 -20.17 -22.10 -6.08
C THR A 185 -19.51 -22.32 -7.43
N VAL A 186 -18.64 -21.40 -7.84
CA VAL A 186 -17.89 -21.45 -9.10
C VAL A 186 -16.37 -21.58 -8.89
N GLY A 187 -15.92 -21.47 -7.64
CA GLY A 187 -14.52 -21.66 -7.26
C GLY A 187 -14.30 -21.56 -5.76
N LEU A 188 -13.04 -21.44 -5.36
CA LEU A 188 -12.64 -21.34 -3.95
C LEU A 188 -12.81 -19.93 -3.36
N ASN A 189 -12.87 -18.88 -4.19
CA ASN A 189 -13.05 -17.50 -3.73
C ASN A 189 -14.51 -17.25 -3.33
N PRO A 190 -14.81 -17.07 -2.03
CA PRO A 190 -16.19 -16.86 -1.57
C PRO A 190 -16.79 -15.55 -2.07
N LYS A 191 -15.97 -14.54 -2.37
CA LYS A 191 -16.42 -13.26 -2.91
C LYS A 191 -16.93 -13.43 -4.34
N ILE A 192 -16.19 -14.15 -5.20
CA ILE A 192 -16.65 -14.47 -6.56
C ILE A 192 -17.93 -15.29 -6.53
N ASN A 193 -17.99 -16.33 -5.67
CA ASN A 193 -19.19 -17.14 -5.53
C ASN A 193 -20.41 -16.30 -5.13
N ASN A 194 -20.23 -15.39 -4.18
CA ASN A 194 -21.28 -14.47 -3.76
C ASN A 194 -21.74 -13.53 -4.90
N MET A 195 -20.81 -12.98 -5.68
CA MET A 195 -21.12 -12.02 -6.74
C MET A 195 -21.74 -12.65 -8.00
N MET A 196 -21.65 -13.96 -8.17
CA MET A 196 -22.03 -14.63 -9.43
C MET A 196 -23.48 -14.40 -9.86
N PRO A 197 -24.50 -14.52 -8.99
CA PRO A 197 -25.89 -14.24 -9.38
C PRO A 197 -26.09 -12.79 -9.85
N GLY A 198 -25.48 -11.82 -9.15
CA GLY A 198 -25.50 -10.41 -9.55
C GLY A 198 -24.78 -10.18 -10.88
N TYR A 199 -23.67 -10.87 -11.13
CA TYR A 199 -22.93 -10.76 -12.40
C TYR A 199 -23.74 -11.28 -13.61
N VAL A 200 -24.41 -12.42 -13.45
CA VAL A 200 -25.29 -12.99 -14.49
C VAL A 200 -26.46 -12.05 -14.78
N ALA A 201 -27.07 -11.49 -13.73
CA ALA A 201 -28.21 -10.59 -13.84
C ALA A 201 -27.85 -9.17 -14.31
N ALA A 202 -26.56 -8.81 -14.36
CA ALA A 202 -26.12 -7.46 -14.71
C ALA A 202 -26.53 -7.08 -16.13
N GLN A 203 -27.30 -5.99 -16.25
CA GLN A 203 -27.90 -5.49 -17.48
C GLN A 203 -26.91 -4.75 -18.39
N TYR A 204 -25.84 -4.21 -17.82
CA TYR A 204 -24.94 -3.31 -18.52
C TYR A 204 -23.56 -3.92 -18.80
N GLN A 205 -22.86 -3.32 -19.76
CA GLN A 205 -21.53 -3.74 -20.22
C GLN A 205 -20.38 -3.24 -19.33
N LEU A 206 -20.65 -2.27 -18.45
CA LEU A 206 -19.71 -1.83 -17.43
C LEU A 206 -20.16 -2.37 -16.08
N ILE A 207 -19.25 -3.05 -15.39
CA ILE A 207 -19.49 -3.66 -14.08
C ILE A 207 -18.64 -2.96 -13.04
N LEU A 208 -19.25 -2.30 -12.06
CA LEU A 208 -18.54 -1.77 -10.90
C LEU A 208 -18.64 -2.78 -9.76
N ILE A 209 -17.53 -3.41 -9.41
CA ILE A 209 -17.41 -4.20 -8.17
C ILE A 209 -16.96 -3.27 -7.06
N SER A 210 -17.74 -3.17 -5.99
CA SER A 210 -17.43 -2.29 -4.86
C SER A 210 -17.71 -2.94 -3.51
N ASP A 211 -16.75 -2.90 -2.60
CA ASP A 211 -16.88 -3.49 -1.27
C ASP A 211 -17.93 -2.74 -0.40
N SER A 212 -18.50 -3.43 0.58
CA SER A 212 -19.51 -2.87 1.51
C SER A 212 -18.96 -1.78 2.44
N GLY A 213 -17.66 -1.82 2.73
CA GLY A 213 -16.96 -0.85 3.57
C GLY A 213 -16.63 0.47 2.88
N LEU A 214 -17.01 0.67 1.62
CA LEU A 214 -16.74 1.90 0.88
C LEU A 214 -17.89 2.89 0.92
N ARG A 215 -17.52 4.15 1.18
CA ARG A 215 -18.36 5.32 0.96
C ARG A 215 -18.02 5.95 -0.38
N MET A 216 -19.00 6.05 -1.29
CA MET A 216 -18.77 6.56 -2.64
C MET A 216 -19.07 8.06 -2.69
N LYS A 217 -18.20 8.84 -3.35
CA LYS A 217 -18.49 10.25 -3.67
C LYS A 217 -19.53 10.29 -4.80
N LYS A 218 -20.39 11.32 -4.81
CA LYS A 218 -21.49 11.44 -5.78
C LYS A 218 -20.99 11.41 -7.22
N GLU A 219 -19.85 12.03 -7.49
CA GLU A 219 -19.24 12.17 -8.82
C GLU A 219 -18.35 10.97 -9.20
N ALA A 220 -18.09 10.03 -8.28
CA ALA A 220 -17.08 9.00 -8.49
C ALA A 220 -17.42 8.02 -9.61
N LEU A 221 -18.71 7.65 -9.78
CA LEU A 221 -19.11 6.76 -10.87
C LEU A 221 -18.85 7.42 -12.24
N LEU A 222 -19.25 8.69 -12.39
CA LEU A 222 -18.99 9.47 -13.60
C LEU A 222 -17.48 9.59 -13.87
N ASP A 223 -16.67 9.90 -12.86
CA ASP A 223 -15.22 9.99 -13.01
C ASP A 223 -14.59 8.67 -13.46
N MET A 224 -15.05 7.54 -12.90
CA MET A 224 -14.57 6.22 -13.30
C MET A 224 -14.96 5.88 -14.75
N VAL A 225 -16.20 6.19 -15.15
CA VAL A 225 -16.65 5.98 -16.54
C VAL A 225 -15.86 6.86 -17.50
N MET A 226 -15.60 8.12 -17.16
CA MET A 226 -14.78 9.01 -18.01
C MET A 226 -13.30 8.59 -18.10
N ALA A 227 -12.82 7.79 -17.14
CA ALA A 227 -11.51 7.15 -17.22
C ALA A 227 -11.52 5.84 -18.04
N MET A 228 -12.70 5.26 -18.31
CA MET A 228 -12.89 4.05 -19.12
C MET A 228 -12.85 4.41 -20.62
N ARG A 229 -11.64 4.59 -21.14
CA ARG A 229 -11.39 4.79 -22.58
C ARG A 229 -11.66 3.52 -23.40
N GLU A 230 -11.66 3.67 -24.72
CA GLU A 230 -11.83 2.56 -25.66
C GLU A 230 -10.78 1.46 -25.50
N ASP A 231 -9.56 1.80 -25.09
CA ASP A 231 -8.43 0.88 -24.85
C ASP A 231 -8.26 0.48 -23.38
N THR A 232 -9.19 0.87 -22.51
CA THR A 232 -9.18 0.56 -21.08
C THR A 232 -10.20 -0.53 -20.76
N ALA A 233 -9.78 -1.51 -19.96
CA ALA A 233 -10.64 -2.59 -19.48
C ALA A 233 -10.92 -2.51 -17.96
N VAL A 234 -10.02 -1.87 -17.21
CA VAL A 234 -10.08 -1.77 -15.76
C VAL A 234 -9.83 -0.33 -15.34
N VAL A 235 -10.76 0.25 -14.58
CA VAL A 235 -10.57 1.52 -13.88
C VAL A 235 -10.67 1.28 -12.39
N THR A 236 -9.61 1.60 -11.67
CA THR A 236 -9.55 1.48 -10.22
C THR A 236 -9.63 2.84 -9.54
N GLN A 237 -9.98 2.86 -8.25
CA GLN A 237 -9.80 4.05 -7.42
C GLN A 237 -8.64 3.82 -6.45
N LEU A 238 -7.82 4.85 -6.22
CA LEU A 238 -6.78 4.81 -5.20
C LEU A 238 -7.40 4.49 -3.84
N PRO A 239 -6.96 3.43 -3.14
CA PRO A 239 -7.41 3.17 -1.77
C PRO A 239 -7.08 4.31 -0.83
N PHE A 240 -8.09 4.82 -0.14
CA PHE A 240 -7.91 5.79 0.92
C PHE A 240 -8.95 5.60 2.04
N THR A 241 -8.91 6.45 3.06
CA THR A 241 -9.80 6.35 4.22
C THR A 241 -10.76 7.52 4.27
N TYR A 242 -11.99 7.27 4.68
CA TYR A 242 -12.88 8.32 5.16
C TYR A 242 -12.38 8.87 6.49
N ASP A 243 -12.70 10.13 6.79
CA ASP A 243 -12.29 10.78 8.03
C ASP A 243 -12.99 10.14 9.23
N ARG A 244 -12.22 9.34 9.99
CA ARG A 244 -12.64 8.67 11.22
C ARG A 244 -11.80 9.16 12.41
N LYS A 245 -12.36 9.05 13.62
CA LYS A 245 -11.68 9.45 14.87
C LYS A 245 -10.80 8.32 15.40
N GLY A 246 -9.75 8.68 16.13
CA GLY A 246 -8.88 7.73 16.86
C GLY A 246 -7.52 7.49 16.18
N PHE A 247 -6.59 6.90 16.94
CA PHE A 247 -5.23 6.63 16.47
C PHE A 247 -5.19 5.58 15.35
N ALA A 248 -5.97 4.51 15.45
CA ALA A 248 -6.03 3.48 14.40
C ALA A 248 -6.50 4.07 13.05
N ALA A 249 -7.52 4.93 13.05
CA ALA A 249 -7.95 5.65 11.85
C ALA A 249 -6.86 6.55 11.27
N MET A 250 -6.09 7.24 12.13
CA MET A 250 -4.94 8.04 11.70
C MET A 250 -3.83 7.17 11.09
N LEU A 251 -3.55 6.01 11.69
CA LEU A 251 -2.57 5.06 11.18
C LEU A 251 -2.96 4.53 9.79
N GLU A 252 -4.22 4.15 9.61
CA GLU A 252 -4.74 3.75 8.30
C GLU A 252 -4.61 4.88 7.27
N LYS A 253 -4.98 6.10 7.66
CA LYS A 253 -4.84 7.29 6.80
C LYS A 253 -3.40 7.50 6.35
N VAL A 254 -2.44 7.42 7.28
CA VAL A 254 -1.02 7.57 6.95
C VAL A 254 -0.57 6.45 6.01
N TYR A 255 -0.87 5.19 6.31
CA TYR A 255 -0.49 4.08 5.44
C TYR A 255 -1.05 4.23 4.01
N PHE A 256 -2.36 4.50 3.88
CA PHE A 256 -3.01 4.62 2.57
C PHE A 256 -2.58 5.88 1.82
N GLY A 257 -2.31 6.98 2.52
CA GLY A 257 -1.91 8.25 1.93
C GLY A 257 -0.41 8.41 1.66
N THR A 258 0.44 7.56 2.25
CA THR A 258 1.90 7.59 2.03
C THR A 258 2.39 6.33 1.33
N ALA A 259 2.82 5.30 2.06
CA ALA A 259 3.49 4.11 1.53
C ALA A 259 2.67 3.41 0.43
N HIS A 260 1.37 3.20 0.69
CA HIS A 260 0.52 2.55 -0.29
C HIS A 260 0.27 3.44 -1.52
N ALA A 261 -0.08 4.71 -1.32
CA ALA A 261 -0.28 5.66 -2.42
C ALA A 261 0.98 5.82 -3.29
N ARG A 262 2.17 5.84 -2.67
CA ARG A 262 3.45 5.98 -3.37
C ARG A 262 3.62 4.87 -4.42
N ILE A 263 3.49 3.62 -3.99
CA ILE A 263 3.63 2.46 -4.89
C ILE A 263 2.47 2.42 -5.89
N TYR A 264 1.24 2.69 -5.45
CA TYR A 264 0.05 2.63 -6.30
C TYR A 264 0.10 3.64 -7.45
N LEU A 265 0.39 4.91 -7.14
CA LEU A 265 0.45 5.99 -8.12
C LEU A 265 1.64 5.80 -9.07
N THR A 266 2.79 5.39 -8.56
CA THR A 266 3.96 5.12 -9.41
C THR A 266 3.73 3.92 -10.32
N ALA A 267 3.11 2.84 -9.84
CA ALA A 267 2.74 1.72 -10.68
C ALA A 267 1.81 2.16 -11.81
N HIS A 268 0.77 2.95 -11.53
CA HIS A 268 -0.10 3.49 -12.58
C HIS A 268 0.61 4.43 -13.54
N ALA A 269 1.52 5.29 -13.06
CA ALA A 269 2.31 6.19 -13.91
C ALA A 269 3.20 5.41 -14.90
N LEU A 270 3.73 4.27 -14.46
CA LEU A 270 4.58 3.37 -15.26
C LEU A 270 3.77 2.30 -16.02
N GLY A 271 2.43 2.33 -15.94
CA GLY A 271 1.55 1.34 -16.56
C GLY A 271 1.66 -0.07 -15.98
N ILE A 272 2.23 -0.24 -14.79
CA ILE A 272 2.33 -1.51 -14.04
C ILE A 272 0.97 -1.84 -13.40
N VAL A 273 0.57 -3.11 -13.41
CA VAL A 273 -0.68 -3.55 -12.79
C VAL A 273 -0.55 -3.50 -11.28
N CYS A 274 -1.30 -2.58 -10.66
CA CYS A 274 -1.46 -2.46 -9.22
C CYS A 274 -2.94 -2.25 -8.93
N SER A 275 -3.74 -3.32 -9.04
CA SER A 275 -5.17 -3.29 -8.76
C SER A 275 -5.44 -3.71 -7.33
N THR A 276 -6.39 -3.04 -6.68
CA THR A 276 -6.85 -3.31 -5.32
C THR A 276 -8.38 -3.24 -5.27
N GLY A 277 -9.01 -4.32 -4.87
CA GLY A 277 -10.35 -4.78 -5.25
C GLY A 277 -11.48 -4.19 -4.45
N MET A 278 -11.25 -3.03 -3.86
CA MET A 278 -12.27 -2.34 -3.07
C MET A 278 -13.23 -1.59 -3.97
N SER A 279 -12.75 -1.03 -5.09
CA SER A 279 -13.57 -0.35 -6.10
C SER A 279 -12.92 -0.51 -7.47
N SER A 280 -13.56 -1.26 -8.37
CA SER A 280 -13.05 -1.51 -9.72
C SER A 280 -14.18 -1.53 -10.72
N LEU A 281 -14.13 -0.63 -11.69
CA LEU A 281 -15.00 -0.61 -12.85
C LEU A 281 -14.35 -1.44 -13.96
N LEU A 282 -15.07 -2.42 -14.47
CA LEU A 282 -14.60 -3.45 -15.37
C LEU A 282 -15.44 -3.46 -16.65
N ARG A 283 -14.79 -3.71 -17.79
CA ARG A 283 -15.49 -3.98 -19.04
C ARG A 283 -15.95 -5.44 -19.07
N LYS A 284 -17.26 -5.69 -19.11
CA LYS A 284 -17.86 -7.03 -19.07
C LYS A 284 -17.35 -7.91 -20.21
N SER A 285 -17.23 -7.37 -21.43
CA SER A 285 -16.72 -8.12 -22.58
C SER A 285 -15.33 -8.73 -22.33
N VAL A 286 -14.42 -8.00 -21.67
CA VAL A 286 -13.06 -8.48 -21.37
C VAL A 286 -13.06 -9.59 -20.32
N LEU A 287 -14.01 -9.56 -19.38
CA LEU A 287 -14.24 -10.65 -18.44
C LEU A 287 -14.81 -11.88 -19.15
N GLU A 288 -15.80 -11.70 -20.03
CA GLU A 288 -16.41 -12.78 -20.81
C GLU A 288 -15.41 -13.49 -21.73
N GLU A 289 -14.51 -12.74 -22.38
CA GLU A 289 -13.41 -13.33 -23.16
C GLU A 289 -12.44 -14.18 -22.31
N ALA A 290 -12.48 -14.06 -20.98
CA ALA A 290 -11.70 -14.89 -20.06
C ALA A 290 -12.52 -16.05 -19.47
N GLY A 291 -13.79 -16.23 -19.90
CA GLY A 291 -14.73 -17.20 -19.35
C GLY A 291 -15.62 -16.64 -18.23
N GLY A 292 -15.74 -15.32 -18.11
CA GLY A 292 -16.50 -14.62 -17.09
C GLY A 292 -15.75 -14.49 -15.75
N ILE A 293 -16.40 -13.91 -14.73
CA ILE A 293 -15.76 -13.72 -13.41
C ILE A 293 -15.41 -15.05 -12.71
N GLN A 294 -16.13 -16.12 -13.03
CA GLN A 294 -15.91 -17.48 -12.52
C GLN A 294 -14.52 -18.04 -12.85
N ALA A 295 -13.91 -17.65 -13.98
CA ALA A 295 -12.55 -18.06 -14.34
C ALA A 295 -11.50 -17.59 -13.31
N PHE A 296 -11.84 -16.57 -12.53
CA PHE A 296 -11.03 -16.00 -11.47
C PHE A 296 -11.39 -16.51 -10.07
N GLY A 297 -12.38 -17.39 -9.96
CA GLY A 297 -12.83 -18.01 -8.70
C GLY A 297 -11.74 -18.82 -7.98
N LYS A 298 -10.64 -19.15 -8.66
CA LYS A 298 -9.45 -19.81 -8.07
C LYS A 298 -8.47 -18.85 -7.38
N TYR A 299 -8.66 -17.53 -7.50
CA TYR A 299 -7.76 -16.52 -6.93
C TYR A 299 -8.43 -15.77 -5.79
N ILE A 300 -7.77 -15.64 -4.63
CA ILE A 300 -8.29 -14.83 -3.51
C ILE A 300 -8.18 -13.31 -3.79
N ALA A 301 -7.19 -12.89 -4.58
CA ALA A 301 -7.02 -11.52 -5.04
C ALA A 301 -7.59 -11.36 -6.47
N GLU A 302 -8.91 -11.55 -6.64
CA GLU A 302 -9.56 -11.55 -7.95
C GLU A 302 -9.32 -10.27 -8.76
N ASP A 303 -9.30 -9.15 -8.05
CA ASP A 303 -9.06 -7.79 -8.51
C ASP A 303 -7.74 -7.60 -9.29
N TYR A 304 -6.65 -8.15 -8.74
CA TYR A 304 -5.35 -8.15 -9.37
C TYR A 304 -5.35 -9.04 -10.60
N PHE A 305 -5.98 -10.21 -10.54
CA PHE A 305 -5.99 -11.13 -11.68
C PHE A 305 -6.90 -10.66 -12.81
N PHE A 306 -7.98 -9.91 -12.54
CA PHE A 306 -8.74 -9.20 -13.59
C PHE A 306 -7.84 -8.24 -14.35
N ALA A 307 -7.11 -7.37 -13.64
CA ALA A 307 -6.22 -6.39 -14.26
C ALA A 307 -5.02 -7.04 -14.96
N LYS A 308 -4.45 -8.11 -14.38
CA LYS A 308 -3.36 -8.88 -14.98
C LYS A 308 -3.79 -9.55 -16.29
N ASN A 309 -4.97 -10.18 -16.30
CA ASN A 309 -5.52 -10.81 -17.50
C ASN A 309 -5.84 -9.79 -18.59
N ALA A 310 -6.44 -8.66 -18.22
CA ALA A 310 -6.69 -7.55 -19.15
C ALA A 310 -5.36 -7.07 -19.77
N LYS A 311 -4.33 -6.82 -18.95
CA LYS A 311 -3.03 -6.38 -19.45
C LYS A 311 -2.34 -7.41 -20.35
N SER A 312 -2.44 -8.71 -20.06
CA SER A 312 -1.88 -9.75 -20.94
C SER A 312 -2.54 -9.81 -22.31
N LYS A 313 -3.76 -9.26 -22.44
CA LYS A 313 -4.49 -9.14 -23.70
C LYS A 313 -4.31 -7.78 -24.39
N GLY A 314 -3.39 -6.93 -23.90
CA GLY A 314 -3.09 -5.62 -24.47
C GLY A 314 -3.96 -4.47 -23.96
N TRP A 315 -4.91 -4.73 -23.05
CA TRP A 315 -5.75 -3.67 -22.47
C TRP A 315 -4.99 -2.83 -21.44
N LYS A 316 -5.37 -1.56 -21.34
CA LYS A 316 -4.85 -0.65 -20.32
C LYS A 316 -5.67 -0.71 -19.03
N CYS A 317 -5.00 -0.37 -17.93
CA CYS A 317 -5.60 -0.12 -16.64
C CYS A 317 -5.48 1.38 -16.33
N ALA A 318 -6.59 2.04 -16.02
CA ALA A 318 -6.60 3.44 -15.64
C ALA A 318 -6.95 3.60 -14.15
N ILE A 319 -6.65 4.77 -13.62
CA ILE A 319 -7.04 5.18 -12.27
C ILE A 319 -8.05 6.33 -12.35
N SER A 320 -9.02 6.31 -11.46
CA SER A 320 -9.95 7.40 -11.16
C SER A 320 -9.21 8.59 -10.55
N SER A 321 -9.73 9.81 -10.75
CA SER A 321 -9.21 10.99 -10.05
C SER A 321 -9.65 11.01 -8.58
N LEU A 322 -10.71 10.30 -8.22
CA LEU A 322 -11.26 10.28 -6.88
C LEU A 322 -10.85 9.01 -6.12
N PRO A 323 -10.23 9.13 -4.94
CA PRO A 323 -9.90 7.97 -4.10
C PRO A 323 -11.15 7.21 -3.63
N ALA A 324 -11.01 5.91 -3.43
CA ALA A 324 -12.01 5.06 -2.78
C ALA A 324 -11.93 5.23 -1.26
N LEU A 325 -12.98 5.81 -0.67
CA LEU A 325 -13.00 6.15 0.75
C LEU A 325 -13.50 4.98 1.60
N GLN A 326 -12.59 4.32 2.29
CA GLN A 326 -12.91 3.25 3.22
C GLN A 326 -13.46 3.80 4.53
N ASN A 327 -14.62 3.34 4.91
CA ASN A 327 -15.36 3.79 6.08
C ASN A 327 -15.86 2.59 6.89
N SER A 328 -14.96 1.68 7.27
CA SER A 328 -15.32 0.58 8.18
C SER A 328 -15.64 1.13 9.58
N GLY A 329 -16.60 0.52 10.24
CA GLY A 329 -16.93 0.69 11.64
C GLY A 329 -15.86 0.14 12.59
N ILE A 330 -15.06 -0.83 12.14
CA ILE A 330 -13.96 -1.38 12.92
C ILE A 330 -12.77 -0.41 12.87
N CYS A 331 -12.34 0.06 14.04
CA CYS A 331 -11.22 0.98 14.19
C CYS A 331 -10.25 0.43 15.24
N SER A 332 -9.35 -0.47 14.83
CA SER A 332 -8.37 -1.11 15.71
C SER A 332 -7.03 -1.30 15.00
N VAL A 333 -5.92 -1.04 15.71
CA VAL A 333 -4.56 -1.23 15.20
C VAL A 333 -4.28 -2.70 14.90
N THR A 334 -4.71 -3.62 15.78
CA THR A 334 -4.53 -5.07 15.57
C THR A 334 -5.28 -5.54 14.33
N HIS A 335 -6.55 -5.15 14.19
CA HIS A 335 -7.35 -5.49 13.01
C HIS A 335 -6.73 -4.94 11.72
N PHE A 336 -6.17 -3.73 11.76
CA PHE A 336 -5.48 -3.16 10.62
C PHE A 336 -4.18 -3.92 10.30
N HIS A 337 -3.37 -4.28 11.29
CA HIS A 337 -2.17 -5.09 11.09
C HIS A 337 -2.48 -6.48 10.55
N ASP A 338 -3.55 -7.13 11.01
CA ASP A 338 -4.00 -8.43 10.48
C ASP A 338 -4.36 -8.31 8.99
N ARG A 339 -5.04 -7.22 8.63
CA ARG A 339 -5.35 -6.91 7.23
C ARG A 339 -4.10 -6.67 6.38
N LEU A 340 -3.14 -5.89 6.86
CA LEU A 340 -1.86 -5.67 6.15
C LEU A 340 -1.06 -6.97 6.01
N THR A 341 -1.02 -7.78 7.06
CA THR A 341 -0.34 -9.10 7.07
C THR A 341 -0.96 -10.01 6.01
N ARG A 342 -2.30 -10.08 5.95
CA ARG A 342 -3.01 -10.85 4.92
C ARG A 342 -2.70 -10.37 3.50
N TRP A 343 -2.64 -9.06 3.29
CA TRP A 343 -2.26 -8.49 1.99
C TRP A 343 -0.81 -8.78 1.60
N ALA A 344 0.11 -8.77 2.56
CA ALA A 344 1.49 -9.17 2.32
C ALA A 344 1.58 -10.66 1.94
N ARG A 345 0.86 -11.56 2.62
CA ARG A 345 0.76 -12.99 2.26
C ARG A 345 0.27 -13.22 0.83
N LEU A 346 -0.75 -12.45 0.40
CA LEU A 346 -1.22 -12.49 -0.99
C LEU A 346 -0.07 -12.14 -1.96
N ARG A 347 0.66 -11.06 -1.68
CA ARG A 347 1.78 -10.62 -2.54
C ARG A 347 2.95 -11.59 -2.55
N PHE A 348 3.25 -12.27 -1.44
CA PHE A 348 4.26 -13.34 -1.43
C PHE A 348 3.97 -14.40 -2.49
N ALA A 349 2.72 -14.84 -2.62
CA ALA A 349 2.35 -15.87 -3.60
C ALA A 349 2.18 -15.34 -5.03
N MET A 350 1.74 -14.09 -5.19
CA MET A 350 1.42 -13.48 -6.48
C MET A 350 2.65 -12.87 -7.18
N LEU A 351 3.58 -12.32 -6.40
CA LEU A 351 4.70 -11.50 -6.87
C LEU A 351 6.02 -11.81 -6.10
N PRO A 352 6.55 -13.05 -6.17
CA PRO A 352 7.77 -13.50 -5.46
C PRO A 352 8.96 -12.54 -5.54
N TYR A 353 9.19 -11.99 -6.73
CA TYR A 353 10.43 -11.29 -7.00
C TYR A 353 10.41 -9.87 -6.44
N THR A 354 9.23 -9.23 -6.41
CA THR A 354 9.10 -7.86 -5.90
C THR A 354 8.91 -7.83 -4.38
N VAL A 355 8.32 -8.87 -3.78
CA VAL A 355 8.04 -8.90 -2.33
C VAL A 355 9.32 -8.88 -1.50
N VAL A 356 10.42 -9.44 -1.99
CA VAL A 356 11.73 -9.44 -1.31
C VAL A 356 12.27 -8.02 -1.12
N LEU A 357 11.91 -7.10 -2.02
CA LEU A 357 12.33 -5.71 -1.95
C LEU A 357 11.42 -4.86 -1.05
N GLU A 358 10.22 -5.33 -0.66
CA GLU A 358 9.25 -4.55 0.12
C GLU A 358 9.83 -3.95 1.42
N PRO A 359 10.58 -4.68 2.26
CA PRO A 359 11.13 -4.10 3.48
C PRO A 359 12.09 -2.94 3.22
N LEU A 360 12.85 -3.01 2.12
CA LEU A 360 13.84 -1.99 1.75
C LEU A 360 13.18 -0.68 1.29
N GLN A 361 11.86 -0.65 1.14
CA GLN A 361 11.09 0.52 0.70
C GLN A 361 10.74 1.47 1.85
N GLU A 362 10.94 1.06 3.09
CA GLU A 362 10.63 1.86 4.29
C GLU A 362 11.75 2.87 4.57
N CYS A 363 11.37 4.08 4.98
CA CYS A 363 12.27 5.23 5.16
C CYS A 363 13.42 4.91 6.11
N ILE A 364 13.09 4.35 7.28
CA ILE A 364 14.07 4.10 8.35
C ILE A 364 15.08 3.03 7.91
N LEU A 365 14.62 1.91 7.35
CA LEU A 365 15.51 0.84 6.92
C LEU A 365 16.38 1.28 5.74
N LEU A 366 15.77 1.93 4.73
CA LEU A 366 16.49 2.44 3.57
C LEU A 366 17.55 3.48 3.97
N GLY A 367 17.20 4.41 4.85
CA GLY A 367 18.14 5.39 5.40
C GLY A 367 19.27 4.74 6.17
N ALA A 368 18.97 3.71 6.98
CA ALA A 368 19.96 3.00 7.77
C ALA A 368 20.97 2.23 6.92
N LEU A 369 20.52 1.63 5.82
CA LEU A 369 21.39 0.95 4.86
C LEU A 369 22.20 1.93 4.02
N THR A 370 21.63 3.09 3.68
CA THR A 370 22.28 4.06 2.80
C THR A 370 23.28 4.95 3.54
N MET A 371 23.11 5.20 4.84
CA MET A 371 24.06 6.05 5.59
C MET A 371 25.52 5.57 5.55
N PRO A 372 25.87 4.27 5.77
CA PRO A 372 27.26 3.83 5.64
C PRO A 372 27.74 3.85 4.19
N ALA A 373 26.86 3.55 3.23
CA ALA A 373 27.19 3.59 1.80
C ALA A 373 27.54 5.00 1.33
N ALA A 374 26.75 6.01 1.76
CA ALA A 374 27.01 7.41 1.44
C ALA A 374 28.29 7.91 2.11
N SER A 375 28.59 7.47 3.33
CA SER A 375 29.85 7.78 4.01
C SER A 375 31.05 7.17 3.28
N TYR A 376 30.94 5.91 2.86
CA TYR A 376 32.00 5.21 2.13
C TYR A 376 32.29 5.87 0.76
N ILE A 377 31.26 6.21 -0.01
CA ILE A 377 31.41 6.74 -1.38
C ILE A 377 31.79 8.22 -1.38
N PHE A 378 31.15 9.04 -0.54
CA PHE A 378 31.24 10.50 -0.60
C PHE A 378 31.93 11.14 0.61
N GLY A 379 32.31 10.36 1.63
CA GLY A 379 32.85 10.89 2.87
C GLY A 379 31.82 11.67 3.72
N TRP A 380 30.53 11.47 3.48
CA TRP A 380 29.47 12.17 4.21
C TRP A 380 29.32 11.65 5.64
N ASN A 381 28.95 12.56 6.56
CA ASN A 381 28.63 12.19 7.94
C ASN A 381 27.32 11.38 7.98
N CYS A 382 27.38 10.17 8.55
CA CYS A 382 26.24 9.25 8.61
C CYS A 382 25.01 9.84 9.31
N ALA A 383 25.20 10.51 10.45
CA ALA A 383 24.10 11.05 11.25
C ALA A 383 23.40 12.19 10.51
N ILE A 384 24.17 13.12 9.93
CA ILE A 384 23.62 14.23 9.14
C ILE A 384 22.84 13.70 7.92
N PHE A 385 23.42 12.74 7.19
CA PHE A 385 22.75 12.11 6.04
C PHE A 385 21.44 11.44 6.45
N PHE A 386 21.45 10.62 7.51
CA PHE A 386 20.27 9.91 7.98
C PHE A 386 19.16 10.88 8.42
N LEU A 387 19.50 11.91 9.19
CA LEU A 387 18.53 12.92 9.63
C LEU A 387 17.95 13.72 8.45
N ALA A 388 18.78 14.12 7.49
CA ALA A 388 18.33 14.80 6.29
C ALA A 388 17.41 13.91 5.44
N HIS A 389 17.78 12.64 5.25
CA HIS A 389 16.96 11.64 4.55
C HIS A 389 15.58 11.48 5.19
N VAL A 390 15.53 11.26 6.52
CA VAL A 390 14.27 11.08 7.25
C VAL A 390 13.41 12.36 7.18
N PHE A 391 14.02 13.53 7.35
CA PHE A 391 13.31 14.81 7.27
C PHE A 391 12.70 15.05 5.89
N CYS A 392 13.50 14.92 4.83
CA CYS A 392 13.04 15.10 3.46
C CYS A 392 11.96 14.07 3.11
N TRP A 393 12.09 12.82 3.58
CA TRP A 393 11.12 11.78 3.32
C TRP A 393 9.78 12.06 3.99
N LEU A 394 9.80 12.43 5.28
CA LEU A 394 8.61 12.82 6.02
C LEU A 394 7.92 14.03 5.36
N PHE A 395 8.70 15.01 4.90
CA PHE A 395 8.16 16.16 4.17
C PHE A 395 7.43 15.73 2.89
N LEU A 396 8.06 14.89 2.06
CA LEU A 396 7.43 14.37 0.84
C LEU A 396 6.20 13.49 1.13
N ASP A 397 6.22 12.70 2.20
CA ASP A 397 5.07 11.91 2.64
C ASP A 397 3.89 12.80 3.07
N CYS A 398 4.16 13.92 3.76
CA CYS A 398 3.15 14.92 4.10
C CYS A 398 2.56 15.61 2.84
N VAL A 399 3.42 15.90 1.85
CA VAL A 399 2.98 16.43 0.54
C VAL A 399 2.10 15.41 -0.17
N LEU A 400 2.53 14.15 -0.26
CA LEU A 400 1.78 13.07 -0.90
C LEU A 400 0.43 12.83 -0.21
N LEU A 401 0.41 12.78 1.12
CA LEU A 401 -0.81 12.65 1.90
C LEU A 401 -1.78 13.83 1.63
N SER A 402 -1.27 15.05 1.54
CA SER A 402 -2.08 16.24 1.21
C SER A 402 -2.69 16.13 -0.19
N ILE A 403 -1.92 15.63 -1.17
CA ILE A 403 -2.39 15.38 -2.54
C ILE A 403 -3.49 14.31 -2.55
N VAL A 404 -3.28 13.18 -1.87
CA VAL A 404 -4.25 12.08 -1.82
C VAL A 404 -5.53 12.51 -1.12
N GLN A 405 -5.43 13.27 -0.03
CA GLN A 405 -6.57 13.73 0.75
C GLN A 405 -7.34 14.88 0.05
N GLY A 406 -6.65 15.70 -0.76
CA GLY A 406 -7.24 16.79 -1.53
C GLY A 406 -7.28 18.14 -0.80
N TYR A 407 -6.67 18.23 0.38
CA TYR A 407 -6.48 19.47 1.13
C TYR A 407 -5.20 19.38 1.96
N CYS A 408 -4.64 20.54 2.31
CA CYS A 408 -3.40 20.64 3.05
C CYS A 408 -3.50 19.92 4.40
N VAL A 409 -2.56 19.02 4.67
CA VAL A 409 -2.36 18.48 6.01
C VAL A 409 -1.88 19.63 6.89
N THR A 410 -2.68 20.03 7.87
CA THR A 410 -2.24 21.05 8.83
C THR A 410 -1.10 20.49 9.67
N CYS A 411 0.10 21.02 9.41
CA CYS A 411 1.32 20.74 10.17
C CYS A 411 1.09 21.20 11.62
N GLY A 412 1.05 20.26 12.57
CA GLY A 412 0.70 20.56 13.97
C GLY A 412 0.10 19.40 14.75
N GLN A 413 -0.28 18.30 14.10
CA GLN A 413 -0.75 17.11 14.80
C GLN A 413 0.44 16.20 15.14
N MET A 414 0.98 16.30 16.36
CA MET A 414 1.91 15.31 16.90
C MET A 414 1.43 13.86 16.67
N ARG A 415 0.11 13.67 16.65
CA ARG A 415 -0.55 12.40 16.31
C ARG A 415 -0.21 11.87 14.91
N LEU A 416 -0.08 12.73 13.90
CA LEU A 416 0.31 12.33 12.55
C LEU A 416 1.76 11.84 12.53
N LEU A 417 2.67 12.57 13.18
CA LEU A 417 4.06 12.18 13.30
C LEU A 417 4.21 10.84 14.03
N PHE A 418 3.50 10.66 15.15
CA PHE A 418 3.50 9.38 15.86
C PHE A 418 2.90 8.24 15.02
N ALA A 419 1.82 8.48 14.27
CA ALA A 419 1.24 7.48 13.38
C ALA A 419 2.20 7.12 12.23
N TRP A 420 2.90 8.11 11.67
CA TRP A 420 3.92 7.89 10.64
C TRP A 420 5.10 7.07 11.16
N LEU A 421 5.65 7.45 12.31
CA LEU A 421 6.76 6.72 12.94
C LEU A 421 6.33 5.29 13.32
N TYR A 422 5.14 5.14 13.89
CA TYR A 422 4.60 3.82 14.24
C TYR A 422 4.45 2.94 12.98
N ARG A 423 3.95 3.49 11.87
CA ARG A 423 3.82 2.76 10.61
C ARG A 423 5.18 2.29 10.09
N GLU A 424 6.18 3.18 10.05
CA GLU A 424 7.53 2.85 9.60
C GLU A 424 8.17 1.74 10.45
N LEU A 425 8.05 1.82 11.78
CA LEU A 425 8.61 0.81 12.69
C LEU A 425 7.85 -0.52 12.66
N SER A 426 6.54 -0.50 12.41
CA SER A 426 5.70 -1.72 12.37
C SER A 426 5.68 -2.41 11.00
N ALA A 427 6.09 -1.75 9.91
CA ALA A 427 6.11 -2.35 8.57
C ALA A 427 6.96 -3.64 8.51
N SER A 428 8.13 -3.61 9.13
CA SER A 428 9.02 -4.79 9.19
C SER A 428 8.40 -5.95 9.97
N SER A 429 7.70 -5.67 11.08
CA SER A 429 7.06 -6.73 11.86
C SER A 429 5.85 -7.34 11.14
N VAL A 430 5.07 -6.52 10.43
CA VAL A 430 3.99 -7.00 9.54
C VAL A 430 4.55 -7.89 8.44
N PHE A 431 5.67 -7.49 7.82
CA PHE A 431 6.33 -8.28 6.78
C PHE A 431 6.83 -9.63 7.31
N VAL A 432 7.56 -9.64 8.44
CA VAL A 432 8.06 -10.88 9.07
C VAL A 432 6.91 -11.80 9.47
N ARG A 433 5.82 -11.27 10.04
CA ARG A 433 4.63 -12.05 10.39
C ARG A 433 3.95 -12.66 9.16
N ALA A 434 3.97 -11.96 8.03
CA ALA A 434 3.46 -12.48 6.77
C ALA A 434 4.38 -13.55 6.18
N ALA A 435 5.70 -13.36 6.26
CA ALA A 435 6.70 -14.32 5.79
C ALA A 435 6.64 -15.65 6.57
N TRP A 436 6.52 -15.56 7.90
CA TRP A 436 6.55 -16.71 8.82
C TRP A 436 5.35 -17.66 8.63
N ASN A 437 4.17 -17.12 8.34
CA ASN A 437 2.98 -17.91 8.13
C ASN A 437 2.26 -17.45 6.86
N GLN A 438 2.10 -18.36 5.90
CA GLN A 438 1.45 -18.11 4.61
C GLN A 438 -0.02 -18.55 4.57
N THR A 439 -0.60 -19.04 5.68
CA THR A 439 -2.04 -19.33 5.71
C THR A 439 -2.86 -18.05 5.82
N ILE A 440 -3.94 -18.02 5.06
CA ILE A 440 -4.89 -16.91 4.98
C ILE A 440 -6.23 -17.42 5.47
N HIS A 441 -6.62 -16.96 6.65
CA HIS A 441 -8.00 -17.09 7.09
C HIS A 441 -8.85 -16.06 6.35
N TRP A 442 -9.87 -16.53 5.66
CA TRP A 442 -10.84 -15.69 4.99
C TRP A 442 -12.25 -16.18 5.31
N ARG A 443 -12.92 -15.45 6.20
CA ARG A 443 -14.21 -15.81 6.77
C ARG A 443 -14.13 -17.19 7.45
N THR A 444 -14.86 -18.18 6.95
CA THR A 444 -14.96 -19.52 7.54
C THR A 444 -13.83 -20.45 7.13
N ALA A 445 -13.16 -20.18 5.99
CA ALA A 445 -12.18 -21.10 5.43
C ALA A 445 -10.73 -20.59 5.59
N THR A 446 -9.80 -21.55 5.63
CA THR A 446 -8.36 -21.31 5.62
C THR A 446 -7.75 -21.73 4.29
N PHE A 447 -7.04 -20.80 3.67
CA PHE A 447 -6.39 -21.00 2.39
C PHE A 447 -4.88 -20.94 2.51
N ARG A 448 -4.18 -21.70 1.67
CA ARG A 448 -2.78 -21.48 1.32
C ARG A 448 -2.72 -21.09 -0.15
N LEU A 449 -1.76 -20.26 -0.52
CA LEU A 449 -1.60 -19.83 -1.91
C LEU A 449 -0.38 -20.50 -2.52
N ARG A 450 -0.56 -21.09 -3.71
CA ARG A 450 0.55 -21.52 -4.57
C ARG A 450 1.16 -20.31 -5.28
N TRP A 451 2.37 -20.50 -5.79
CA TRP A 451 2.99 -19.58 -6.72
C TRP A 451 2.05 -19.26 -7.89
N GLY A 452 1.95 -17.98 -8.21
CA GLY A 452 0.96 -17.48 -9.18
C GLY A 452 -0.41 -17.19 -8.55
N GLY A 453 -0.53 -17.22 -7.22
CA GLY A 453 -1.68 -16.72 -6.45
C GLY A 453 -2.91 -17.65 -6.40
N VAL A 454 -2.80 -18.89 -6.90
CA VAL A 454 -3.90 -19.87 -6.89
C VAL A 454 -4.16 -20.33 -5.46
N ALA A 455 -5.43 -20.30 -5.06
CA ALA A 455 -5.86 -20.72 -3.74
C ALA A 455 -5.91 -22.25 -3.62
N GLU A 456 -5.51 -22.75 -2.46
CA GLU A 456 -5.70 -24.12 -2.02
C GLU A 456 -6.39 -24.12 -0.67
N LEU A 457 -7.45 -24.93 -0.54
CA LEU A 457 -8.15 -25.09 0.71
C LEU A 457 -7.31 -25.95 1.67
N VAL A 458 -7.02 -25.43 2.86
CA VAL A 458 -6.32 -26.17 3.92
C VAL A 458 -7.33 -26.75 4.91
N GLN A 459 -8.33 -25.94 5.26
CA GLN A 459 -9.38 -26.32 6.20
C GLN A 459 -10.65 -25.54 5.85
N SER A 460 -11.78 -26.25 5.76
CA SER A 460 -13.12 -25.73 5.44
C SER A 460 -13.88 -25.27 6.67
#